data_AF-A0A835BLY6-F1
#
_entry.id   AF-A0A835BLY6-F1
#
_cell.length_a   1.000
_cell.length_b   1.000
_cell.length_c   1.000
_cell.angle_alpha   90.00
_cell.angle_beta   90.00
_cell.angle_gamma   90.00
#
_symmetry.space_group_name_H-M   'P 1'
#
loop_
_entity.id
_entity.type
_entity.pdbx_description
1 polymer ?
#
loop_
_entity_poly.entity_id
_entity_poly.type
_entity_poly.pdbx_seq_one_letter_code
_entity_poly.pdbx_strand_id
1 'polypeptide(L)'
;MAEAALLALKKIGFYLAGEAATFIATKFTNLIELPNTVQRIRRELLMMNIFIRKTGASYLSDDLLKVWITEVRMLAYRVEDIMDSFSYHSLQFKQDPKGKKLANGLSYGVVFSGIADDLAHIEKEIEHVAKLKNMWVNSVHELLPAQVSSSEQQFPQYSLPQLIKDENLVGFKEYREQLKKWLTTSLPALKVVSLLGMGGMGKTTLLSSVYEQLKDLFDIHAWLTISQTHRAVDALLKELLKIVSASEHTAVVDANNVNRKEATIPVCVEPGEKRMKPEDIDKMDVLELRRNLKTVLKHKKYIVVLDDVWDRRVYDGISDVFEDAVNESRIVITTRKRDVAALAAPDYQLKLKPLNIKDALQLFCTKAFPNKNYSDWTSELRECANHIIKISEGFPLEKCPPELQELAAGIVKNCGDSRLAMSPSKLQELANDTAETYKSLSLSVCPSELQDLAAVIVKRCEDLPLVKCPAELQEIASDIVKKCRGLPLAIVSVGSLLSSRKQIDPVWKQMYNELPCELEKDDQVRGILNLSYYDLPSDLRNCFLYCSLFPEDYNFSKEDLVRLWVAEGFVERKGNSTPEEVAEGYLTELIHRNMLQLVENDELGRVNTCKMHDILRELAL
;
A
#
# COMPACT_ATOMS: atom_id res chain seq x y z
N MET A 1 7.84 -13.73 -13.44
CA MET A 1 8.35 -15.08 -13.74
C MET A 1 8.68 -15.40 -15.19
N ALA A 2 7.83 -15.08 -16.18
CA ALA A 2 8.01 -15.49 -17.59
C ALA A 2 8.44 -14.32 -18.51
N GLU A 3 8.70 -13.14 -17.93
CA GLU A 3 8.81 -11.87 -18.62
C GLU A 3 10.16 -11.73 -19.32
N ALA A 4 11.25 -12.27 -18.75
CA ALA A 4 12.54 -12.38 -19.45
C ALA A 4 12.39 -13.05 -20.83
N ALA A 5 11.67 -14.18 -20.89
CA ALA A 5 11.41 -14.88 -22.14
C ALA A 5 10.48 -14.08 -23.08
N LEU A 6 9.46 -13.40 -22.55
CA LEU A 6 8.59 -12.51 -23.34
C LEU A 6 9.35 -11.31 -23.93
N LEU A 7 10.24 -10.72 -23.14
CA LEU A 7 11.03 -9.55 -23.49
C LEU A 7 12.08 -9.91 -24.56
N ALA A 8 12.81 -11.02 -24.39
CA ALA A 8 13.64 -11.60 -25.45
C ALA A 8 12.84 -11.89 -26.74
N LEU A 9 11.64 -12.48 -26.63
CA LEU A 9 10.75 -12.74 -27.79
C LEU A 9 10.24 -11.46 -28.46
N LYS A 10 10.14 -10.35 -27.73
CA LYS A 10 9.79 -9.00 -28.22
C LYS A 10 10.98 -8.36 -28.96
N LYS A 11 12.19 -8.38 -28.38
CA LYS A 11 13.43 -7.91 -29.05
C LYS A 11 13.68 -8.69 -30.35
N ILE A 12 13.55 -10.03 -30.32
CA ILE A 12 13.57 -10.89 -31.52
C ILE A 12 12.45 -10.52 -32.52
N GLY A 13 11.26 -10.18 -32.03
CA GLY A 13 10.14 -9.72 -32.87
C GLY A 13 10.50 -8.47 -33.68
N PHE A 14 11.10 -7.47 -33.03
CA PHE A 14 11.59 -6.25 -33.69
C PHE A 14 12.70 -6.52 -34.71
N TYR A 15 13.63 -7.44 -34.42
CA TYR A 15 14.64 -7.88 -35.39
C TYR A 15 14.02 -8.50 -36.64
N LEU A 16 13.11 -9.48 -36.47
CA LEU A 16 12.51 -10.22 -37.58
C LEU A 16 11.56 -9.36 -38.43
N ALA A 17 10.92 -8.35 -37.83
CA ALA A 17 10.11 -7.37 -38.56
C ALA A 17 10.95 -6.22 -39.16
N GLY A 18 12.23 -6.11 -38.81
CA GLY A 18 13.07 -4.95 -39.12
C GLY A 18 13.88 -5.10 -40.40
N GLU A 19 13.76 -4.12 -41.30
CA GLU A 19 14.62 -3.98 -42.51
C GLU A 19 16.13 -3.98 -42.21
N ALA A 20 16.54 -3.72 -40.95
CA ALA A 20 17.92 -3.81 -40.53
C ALA A 20 18.48 -5.24 -40.67
N ALA A 21 17.71 -6.26 -40.27
CA ALA A 21 18.14 -7.65 -40.31
C ALA A 21 18.36 -8.12 -41.76
N THR A 22 17.41 -7.86 -42.66
CA THR A 22 17.52 -8.21 -44.08
C THR A 22 18.63 -7.43 -44.78
N PHE A 23 18.83 -6.15 -44.46
CA PHE A 23 19.93 -5.34 -45.01
C PHE A 23 21.32 -5.79 -44.51
N ILE A 24 21.43 -6.25 -43.27
CA ILE A 24 22.71 -6.72 -42.70
C ILE A 24 23.05 -8.12 -43.24
N ALA A 25 22.09 -9.05 -43.28
CA ALA A 25 22.29 -10.39 -43.84
C ALA A 25 22.61 -10.38 -45.35
N THR A 26 22.06 -9.43 -46.11
CA THR A 26 22.41 -9.26 -47.54
C THR A 26 23.73 -8.53 -47.78
N LYS A 27 24.26 -7.79 -46.79
CA LYS A 27 25.51 -7.02 -46.91
C LYS A 27 26.75 -7.76 -46.39
N PHE A 28 26.58 -8.68 -45.44
CA PHE A 28 27.67 -9.48 -44.88
C PHE A 28 27.34 -10.96 -45.06
N THR A 29 28.01 -11.62 -46.01
CA THR A 29 27.72 -13.02 -46.43
C THR A 29 27.77 -14.04 -45.29
N ASN A 30 28.56 -13.78 -44.26
CA ASN A 30 28.71 -14.67 -43.11
C ASN A 30 27.48 -14.64 -42.18
N LEU A 31 26.56 -13.69 -42.36
CA LEU A 31 25.37 -13.48 -41.53
C LEU A 31 24.08 -14.00 -42.18
N ILE A 32 24.17 -14.73 -43.30
CA ILE A 32 23.01 -15.26 -44.03
C ILE A 32 22.19 -16.23 -43.18
N GLU A 33 22.82 -16.99 -42.28
CA GLU A 33 22.15 -17.90 -41.33
C GLU A 33 21.61 -17.21 -40.07
N LEU A 34 21.97 -15.95 -39.81
CA LEU A 34 21.59 -15.25 -38.58
C LEU A 34 20.06 -15.17 -38.38
N PRO A 35 19.22 -14.90 -39.41
CA PRO A 35 17.77 -14.97 -39.27
C PRO A 35 17.25 -16.38 -38.95
N ASN A 36 17.93 -17.44 -39.40
CA ASN A 36 17.55 -18.82 -39.12
C ASN A 36 17.82 -19.18 -37.66
N THR A 37 19.01 -18.87 -37.13
CA THR A 37 19.35 -19.02 -35.70
C THR A 37 18.39 -18.22 -34.81
N VAL A 38 18.16 -16.94 -35.12
CA VAL A 38 17.22 -16.10 -34.34
C VAL A 38 15.80 -16.67 -34.37
N GLN A 39 15.34 -17.23 -35.50
CA GLN A 39 14.02 -17.87 -35.61
C GLN A 39 13.93 -19.24 -34.90
N ARG A 40 15.04 -19.97 -34.74
CA ARG A 40 15.09 -21.20 -33.93
C ARG A 40 15.07 -20.87 -32.44
N ILE A 41 15.90 -19.93 -31.99
CA ILE A 41 15.86 -19.35 -30.61
C ILE A 41 14.44 -18.87 -30.26
N ARG A 42 13.76 -18.16 -31.18
CA ARG A 42 12.37 -17.72 -31.00
C ARG A 42 11.41 -18.87 -30.68
N ARG A 43 11.54 -20.00 -31.37
CA ARG A 43 10.65 -21.16 -31.22
C ARG A 43 10.83 -21.82 -29.86
N GLU A 44 12.08 -22.05 -29.46
CA GLU A 44 12.38 -22.66 -28.16
C GLU A 44 11.96 -21.77 -26.99
N LEU A 45 12.35 -20.47 -26.99
CA LEU A 45 11.94 -19.54 -25.94
C LEU A 45 10.41 -19.39 -25.85
N LEU A 46 9.69 -19.44 -26.98
CA LEU A 46 8.22 -19.42 -27.00
C LEU A 46 7.62 -20.69 -26.35
N MET A 47 8.15 -21.87 -26.69
CA MET A 47 7.70 -23.14 -26.11
C MET A 47 8.04 -23.26 -24.62
N MET A 48 9.18 -22.71 -24.19
CA MET A 48 9.55 -22.62 -22.77
C MET A 48 8.64 -21.64 -22.02
N ASN A 49 8.41 -20.43 -22.55
CA ASN A 49 7.50 -19.42 -21.99
C ASN A 49 6.07 -19.96 -21.83
N ILE A 50 5.50 -20.61 -22.86
CA ILE A 50 4.18 -21.24 -22.79
C ILE A 50 4.11 -22.31 -21.69
N PHE A 51 5.18 -23.08 -21.50
CA PHE A 51 5.27 -24.08 -20.43
C PHE A 51 5.33 -23.44 -19.03
N ILE A 52 6.18 -22.42 -18.83
CA ILE A 52 6.30 -21.66 -17.57
C ILE A 52 4.97 -20.97 -17.21
N ARG A 53 4.26 -20.43 -18.21
CA ARG A 53 2.91 -19.86 -18.03
C ARG A 53 1.88 -20.92 -17.61
N LYS A 54 2.00 -22.16 -18.08
CA LYS A 54 1.11 -23.28 -17.72
C LYS A 54 1.40 -23.87 -16.35
N THR A 55 2.66 -23.88 -15.88
CA THR A 55 3.00 -24.38 -14.53
C THR A 55 2.56 -23.42 -13.42
N GLY A 56 2.38 -22.13 -13.71
CA GLY A 56 1.87 -21.16 -12.74
C GLY A 56 2.71 -21.14 -11.47
N ALA A 57 2.08 -21.28 -10.29
CA ALA A 57 2.76 -21.31 -9.00
C ALA A 57 3.19 -22.73 -8.53
N SER A 58 2.81 -23.82 -9.23
CA SER A 58 3.09 -25.19 -8.73
C SER A 58 4.57 -25.57 -8.71
N TYR A 59 5.41 -24.82 -9.43
CA TYR A 59 6.86 -25.00 -9.44
C TYR A 59 7.53 -24.67 -8.09
N LEU A 60 6.86 -23.98 -7.17
CA LEU A 60 7.43 -23.59 -5.87
C LEU A 60 7.74 -24.80 -4.97
N SER A 61 7.04 -25.91 -5.19
CA SER A 61 7.25 -27.20 -4.51
C SER A 61 8.15 -28.17 -5.27
N ASP A 62 8.77 -27.75 -6.39
CA ASP A 62 9.65 -28.58 -7.22
C ASP A 62 10.98 -27.84 -7.49
N ASP A 63 12.02 -28.20 -6.74
CA ASP A 63 13.35 -27.57 -6.90
C ASP A 63 14.00 -27.85 -8.26
N LEU A 64 13.69 -28.98 -8.94
CA LEU A 64 14.21 -29.25 -10.29
C LEU A 64 13.57 -28.31 -11.31
N LEU A 65 12.25 -28.12 -11.22
CA LEU A 65 11.53 -27.18 -12.08
C LEU A 65 11.94 -25.73 -11.78
N LYS A 66 12.16 -25.38 -10.51
CA LYS A 66 12.68 -24.06 -10.07
C LYS A 66 14.08 -23.76 -10.61
N VAL A 67 15.00 -24.73 -10.59
CA VAL A 67 16.32 -24.60 -11.25
C VAL A 67 16.14 -24.44 -12.76
N TRP A 68 15.37 -25.31 -13.42
CA TRP A 68 15.16 -25.24 -14.87
C TRP A 68 14.54 -23.91 -15.34
N ILE A 69 13.55 -23.39 -14.60
CA ILE A 69 12.95 -22.06 -14.86
C ILE A 69 13.97 -20.94 -14.69
N THR A 70 14.95 -21.09 -13.79
CA THR A 70 16.02 -20.11 -13.58
C THR A 70 17.00 -20.09 -14.75
N GLU A 71 17.43 -21.26 -15.24
CA GLU A 71 18.26 -21.38 -16.46
C GLU A 71 17.59 -20.71 -17.68
N VAL A 72 16.29 -20.97 -17.89
CA VAL A 72 15.52 -20.35 -18.99
C VAL A 72 15.48 -18.82 -18.87
N ARG A 73 15.42 -18.25 -17.66
CA ARG A 73 15.49 -16.79 -17.46
C ARG A 73 16.87 -16.24 -17.80
N MET A 74 17.94 -16.89 -17.33
CA MET A 74 19.32 -16.44 -17.58
C MET A 74 19.65 -16.44 -19.09
N LEU A 75 19.24 -17.50 -19.81
CA LEU A 75 19.39 -17.55 -21.27
C LEU A 75 18.53 -16.51 -21.98
N ALA A 76 17.30 -16.24 -21.51
CA ALA A 76 16.46 -15.21 -22.10
C ALA A 76 17.03 -13.79 -21.93
N TYR A 77 17.57 -13.43 -20.76
CA TYR A 77 18.24 -12.13 -20.57
C TYR A 77 19.47 -11.99 -21.47
N ARG A 78 20.33 -13.02 -21.57
CA ARG A 78 21.49 -12.99 -22.48
C ARG A 78 21.09 -12.87 -23.96
N VAL A 79 19.94 -13.44 -24.36
CA VAL A 79 19.38 -13.19 -25.71
C VAL A 79 18.99 -11.72 -25.86
N GLU A 80 18.30 -11.14 -24.88
CA GLU A 80 17.94 -9.72 -24.91
C GLU A 80 19.17 -8.79 -25.02
N ASP A 81 20.20 -9.00 -24.22
CA ASP A 81 21.45 -8.22 -24.26
C ASP A 81 22.06 -8.18 -25.67
N ILE A 82 22.12 -9.34 -26.34
CA ILE A 82 22.68 -9.44 -27.70
C ILE A 82 21.74 -8.83 -28.75
N MET A 83 20.42 -8.95 -28.58
CA MET A 83 19.45 -8.32 -29.49
C MET A 83 19.47 -6.78 -29.35
N ASP A 84 19.75 -6.23 -28.17
CA ASP A 84 19.93 -4.80 -27.95
C ASP A 84 21.28 -4.30 -28.49
N SER A 85 22.36 -5.07 -28.31
CA SER A 85 23.65 -4.83 -28.98
C SER A 85 23.50 -4.78 -30.51
N PHE A 86 22.78 -5.75 -31.09
CA PHE A 86 22.44 -5.73 -32.51
C PHE A 86 21.63 -4.50 -32.91
N SER A 87 20.64 -4.11 -32.09
CA SER A 87 19.76 -2.96 -32.37
C SER A 87 20.53 -1.64 -32.32
N TYR A 88 21.40 -1.46 -31.31
CA TYR A 88 22.30 -0.31 -31.18
C TYR A 88 23.23 -0.18 -32.39
N HIS A 89 23.97 -1.24 -32.73
CA HIS A 89 24.91 -1.21 -33.86
C HIS A 89 24.18 -1.09 -35.21
N SER A 90 22.97 -1.64 -35.34
CA SER A 90 22.11 -1.44 -36.52
C SER A 90 21.67 0.02 -36.69
N LEU A 91 21.29 0.70 -35.60
CA LEU A 91 20.93 2.12 -35.62
C LEU A 91 22.13 2.99 -35.95
N GLN A 92 23.28 2.75 -35.30
CA GLN A 92 24.55 3.42 -35.57
C GLN A 92 24.96 3.26 -37.05
N PHE A 93 24.90 2.03 -37.57
CA PHE A 93 25.18 1.73 -38.99
C PHE A 93 24.13 2.30 -39.95
N LYS A 94 22.87 2.53 -39.53
CA LYS A 94 21.88 3.25 -40.32
C LYS A 94 22.18 4.75 -40.36
N GLN A 95 22.55 5.37 -39.24
CA GLN A 95 22.79 6.82 -39.11
C GLN A 95 24.10 7.33 -39.72
N ASP A 96 25.16 6.51 -39.76
CA ASP A 96 26.49 6.97 -40.21
C ASP A 96 26.51 7.53 -41.66
N PRO A 97 27.33 8.54 -41.99
CA PRO A 97 27.47 9.02 -43.37
C PRO A 97 28.01 7.93 -44.32
N LYS A 98 27.58 7.92 -45.59
CA LYS A 98 27.95 6.88 -46.58
C LYS A 98 29.47 6.60 -46.66
N GLY A 99 30.31 7.63 -46.63
CA GLY A 99 31.77 7.48 -46.60
C GLY A 99 32.30 6.82 -45.32
N LYS A 100 31.74 7.15 -44.16
CA LYS A 100 32.09 6.56 -42.87
C LYS A 100 31.66 5.08 -42.78
N LYS A 101 30.49 4.72 -43.33
CA LYS A 101 30.07 3.30 -43.47
C LYS A 101 30.99 2.46 -44.36
N LEU A 102 31.67 3.08 -45.32
CA LEU A 102 32.63 2.42 -46.20
C LEU A 102 33.98 2.26 -45.48
N ALA A 103 34.51 3.33 -44.89
CA ALA A 103 35.76 3.30 -44.12
C ALA A 103 35.70 2.31 -42.94
N ASN A 104 34.58 2.30 -42.20
CA ASN A 104 34.39 1.43 -41.04
C ASN A 104 33.76 0.06 -41.40
N GLY A 105 33.62 -0.27 -42.68
CA GLY A 105 32.87 -1.45 -43.14
C GLY A 105 33.36 -2.78 -42.55
N LEU A 106 34.68 -2.94 -42.41
CA LEU A 106 35.30 -4.09 -41.76
C LEU A 106 35.00 -4.15 -40.25
N SER A 107 34.99 -3.00 -39.57
CA SER A 107 34.69 -2.92 -38.13
C SER A 107 33.25 -3.34 -37.83
N TYR A 108 32.28 -2.88 -38.63
CA TYR A 108 30.90 -3.34 -38.54
C TYR A 108 30.76 -4.84 -38.86
N GLY A 109 31.52 -5.36 -39.84
CA GLY A 109 31.54 -6.79 -40.14
C GLY A 109 32.03 -7.65 -38.97
N VAL A 110 33.07 -7.22 -38.26
CA VAL A 110 33.56 -7.90 -37.05
C VAL A 110 32.53 -7.86 -35.92
N VAL A 111 31.94 -6.70 -35.65
CA VAL A 111 30.91 -6.53 -34.59
C VAL A 111 29.69 -7.43 -34.84
N PHE A 112 29.14 -7.43 -36.06
CA PHE A 112 27.99 -8.28 -36.37
C PHE A 112 28.35 -9.77 -36.50
N SER A 113 29.62 -10.13 -36.77
CA SER A 113 30.07 -11.52 -36.65
C SER A 113 30.06 -11.98 -35.19
N GLY A 114 30.62 -11.19 -34.27
CA GLY A 114 30.60 -11.50 -32.84
C GLY A 114 29.18 -11.74 -32.31
N ILE A 115 28.25 -10.85 -32.65
CA ILE A 115 26.81 -11.01 -32.34
C ILE A 115 26.22 -12.32 -32.89
N ALA A 116 26.64 -12.75 -34.08
CA ALA A 116 26.19 -14.01 -34.68
C ALA A 116 26.83 -15.24 -33.99
N ASP A 117 28.10 -15.15 -33.62
CA ASP A 117 28.81 -16.17 -32.86
C ASP A 117 28.21 -16.34 -31.44
N ASP A 118 27.86 -15.23 -30.77
CA ASP A 118 27.19 -15.21 -29.47
C ASP A 118 25.77 -15.83 -29.54
N LEU A 119 24.98 -15.47 -30.56
CA LEU A 119 23.66 -16.09 -30.81
C LEU A 119 23.79 -17.58 -31.14
N ALA A 120 24.78 -17.98 -31.94
CA ALA A 120 25.06 -19.39 -32.26
C ALA A 120 25.70 -20.17 -31.10
N HIS A 121 26.17 -19.49 -30.05
CA HIS A 121 26.56 -20.09 -28.77
C HIS A 121 25.33 -20.33 -27.90
N ILE A 122 24.51 -19.30 -27.68
CA ILE A 122 23.27 -19.39 -26.88
C ILE A 122 22.26 -20.37 -27.49
N GLU A 123 22.18 -20.48 -28.81
CA GLU A 123 21.35 -21.49 -29.49
C GLU A 123 21.65 -22.92 -28.96
N LYS A 124 22.92 -23.24 -28.69
CA LYS A 124 23.36 -24.55 -28.18
C LYS A 124 23.05 -24.71 -26.68
N GLU A 125 23.10 -23.63 -25.91
CA GLU A 125 22.72 -23.62 -24.49
C GLU A 125 21.21 -23.79 -24.31
N ILE A 126 20.41 -23.10 -25.13
CA ILE A 126 18.95 -23.26 -25.20
C ILE A 126 18.59 -24.68 -25.63
N GLU A 127 19.26 -25.25 -26.64
CA GLU A 127 19.12 -26.66 -26.99
C GLU A 127 19.44 -27.61 -25.83
N HIS A 128 20.45 -27.30 -25.00
CA HIS A 128 20.78 -28.11 -23.83
C HIS A 128 19.67 -28.03 -22.78
N VAL A 129 19.20 -26.84 -22.43
CA VAL A 129 18.11 -26.62 -21.45
C VAL A 129 16.78 -27.20 -21.95
N ALA A 130 16.51 -27.21 -23.27
CA ALA A 130 15.39 -27.92 -23.87
C ALA A 130 15.50 -29.46 -23.69
N LYS A 131 16.70 -30.03 -23.88
CA LYS A 131 16.96 -31.46 -23.68
C LYS A 131 16.84 -31.86 -22.20
N LEU A 132 17.29 -31.01 -21.26
CA LEU A 132 17.10 -31.23 -19.83
C LEU A 132 15.61 -31.37 -19.46
N LYS A 133 14.73 -30.48 -19.95
CA LYS A 133 13.28 -30.58 -19.73
C LYS A 133 12.72 -31.94 -20.15
N ASN A 134 13.07 -32.39 -21.35
CA ASN A 134 12.55 -33.63 -21.94
C ASN A 134 13.01 -34.90 -21.19
N MET A 135 14.04 -34.80 -20.35
CA MET A 135 14.54 -35.89 -19.50
C MET A 135 13.59 -36.16 -18.32
N TRP A 136 13.04 -35.11 -17.69
CA TRP A 136 12.26 -35.21 -16.44
C TRP A 136 10.75 -35.07 -16.63
N VAL A 137 10.26 -34.42 -17.70
CA VAL A 137 8.82 -34.19 -17.95
C VAL A 137 8.00 -35.49 -18.02
N ASN A 138 8.63 -36.62 -18.38
CA ASN A 138 8.00 -37.94 -18.38
C ASN A 138 7.53 -38.41 -16.98
N SER A 139 8.02 -37.78 -15.90
CA SER A 139 7.69 -38.13 -14.51
C SER A 139 6.61 -37.25 -13.86
N VAL A 140 6.15 -36.17 -14.52
CA VAL A 140 5.37 -35.09 -13.89
C VAL A 140 3.91 -35.02 -14.40
N HIS A 141 3.49 -35.96 -15.26
CA HIS A 141 2.34 -35.73 -16.15
C HIS A 141 0.93 -35.87 -15.51
N GLU A 142 0.81 -36.24 -14.23
CA GLU A 142 -0.48 -36.52 -13.56
C GLU A 142 -1.11 -35.33 -12.78
N LEU A 143 -0.41 -34.21 -12.57
CA LEU A 143 -0.86 -33.13 -11.67
C LEU A 143 -1.04 -31.76 -12.35
N LEU A 144 -2.05 -31.63 -13.21
CA LEU A 144 -2.52 -30.31 -13.71
C LEU A 144 -4.07 -30.23 -13.77
N PRO A 145 -4.72 -29.46 -12.89
CA PRO A 145 -6.10 -29.03 -13.06
C PRO A 145 -6.28 -28.16 -14.32
N ALA A 146 -7.49 -28.18 -14.89
CA ALA A 146 -7.79 -27.42 -16.10
C ALA A 146 -8.18 -25.95 -15.81
N GLN A 147 -8.06 -25.12 -16.85
CA GLN A 147 -8.57 -23.75 -16.98
C GLN A 147 -7.83 -22.63 -16.21
N VAL A 148 -6.93 -21.94 -16.92
CA VAL A 148 -6.94 -20.47 -16.94
C VAL A 148 -7.00 -20.03 -18.39
N SER A 149 -8.19 -19.66 -18.87
CA SER A 149 -8.33 -18.98 -20.16
C SER A 149 -7.82 -17.55 -20.00
N SER A 150 -6.85 -17.14 -20.82
CA SER A 150 -6.34 -15.77 -20.87
C SER A 150 -7.39 -14.84 -21.49
N SER A 151 -8.35 -14.40 -20.69
CA SER A 151 -9.28 -13.32 -21.03
C SER A 151 -8.48 -12.05 -21.34
N GLU A 152 -8.81 -11.36 -22.42
CA GLU A 152 -8.32 -10.00 -22.64
C GLU A 152 -8.89 -9.10 -21.56
N GLN A 153 -8.04 -8.70 -20.60
CA GLN A 153 -8.44 -7.82 -19.51
C GLN A 153 -8.62 -6.40 -20.04
N GLN A 154 -9.86 -6.07 -20.43
CA GLN A 154 -10.33 -4.70 -20.28
C GLN A 154 -10.13 -4.32 -18.81
N PHE A 155 -9.37 -3.24 -18.56
CA PHE A 155 -9.14 -2.74 -17.21
C PHE A 155 -10.50 -2.49 -16.53
N PRO A 156 -10.78 -3.11 -15.36
CA PRO A 156 -11.95 -2.77 -14.58
C PRO A 156 -11.96 -1.27 -14.28
N GLN A 157 -13.16 -0.68 -14.20
CA GLN A 157 -13.31 0.67 -13.64
C GLN A 157 -13.11 0.60 -12.12
N TYR A 158 -11.84 0.59 -11.72
CA TYR A 158 -11.43 0.75 -10.34
C TYR A 158 -11.80 2.14 -9.84
N SER A 159 -12.37 2.20 -8.64
CA SER A 159 -12.51 3.45 -7.89
C SER A 159 -11.12 3.99 -7.55
N LEU A 160 -10.95 5.32 -7.58
CA LEU A 160 -9.66 5.97 -7.28
C LEU A 160 -9.11 5.48 -5.93
N PRO A 161 -7.81 5.13 -5.83
CA PRO A 161 -7.20 4.75 -4.56
C PRO A 161 -7.37 5.84 -3.50
N GLN A 162 -8.17 5.55 -2.48
CA GLN A 162 -8.41 6.50 -1.40
C GLN A 162 -7.36 6.33 -0.30
N LEU A 163 -6.76 7.45 0.11
CA LEU A 163 -6.00 7.53 1.34
C LEU A 163 -6.91 7.11 2.51
N ILE A 164 -6.36 6.40 3.50
CA ILE A 164 -7.17 5.80 4.59
C ILE A 164 -7.70 6.93 5.49
N LYS A 165 -8.92 7.39 5.22
CA LYS A 165 -9.64 8.34 6.09
C LYS A 165 -9.92 7.71 7.45
N ASP A 166 -9.86 8.54 8.50
CA ASP A 166 -10.10 8.18 9.91
C ASP A 166 -11.35 7.32 10.16
N GLU A 167 -12.40 7.52 9.36
CA GLU A 167 -13.70 6.83 9.46
C GLU A 167 -13.61 5.33 9.12
N ASN A 168 -12.55 4.90 8.42
CA ASN A 168 -12.34 3.52 8.01
C ASN A 168 -11.50 2.68 9.01
N LEU A 169 -11.10 3.25 10.16
CA LEU A 169 -10.19 2.62 11.12
C LEU A 169 -10.92 1.71 12.12
N VAL A 170 -11.32 0.53 11.62
CA VAL A 170 -12.04 -0.50 12.38
C VAL A 170 -11.21 -1.06 13.54
N GLY A 171 -11.84 -1.30 14.69
CA GLY A 171 -11.23 -1.96 15.87
C GLY A 171 -10.17 -1.16 16.65
N PHE A 172 -9.87 0.06 16.23
CA PHE A 172 -8.85 0.90 16.89
C PHE A 172 -9.40 1.91 17.92
N LYS A 173 -10.74 1.98 18.14
CA LYS A 173 -11.40 3.01 18.97
C LYS A 173 -10.79 3.15 20.38
N GLU A 174 -10.61 2.04 21.11
CA GLU A 174 -10.02 2.05 22.46
C GLU A 174 -8.55 2.52 22.46
N TYR A 175 -7.74 1.98 21.55
CA TYR A 175 -6.33 2.35 21.40
C TYR A 175 -6.15 3.82 21.01
N ARG A 176 -7.03 4.36 20.15
CA ARG A 176 -7.04 5.75 19.68
C ARG A 176 -7.32 6.71 20.84
N GLU A 177 -8.34 6.46 21.65
CA GLU A 177 -8.65 7.31 22.82
C GLU A 177 -7.62 7.18 23.95
N GLN A 178 -7.04 5.99 24.16
CA GLN A 178 -5.93 5.81 25.10
C GLN A 178 -4.68 6.60 24.67
N LEU A 179 -4.32 6.55 23.38
CA LEU A 179 -3.17 7.27 22.84
C LEU A 179 -3.41 8.78 22.86
N LYS A 180 -4.59 9.27 22.44
CA LYS A 180 -4.99 10.68 22.58
C LYS A 180 -4.79 11.18 24.02
N LYS A 181 -5.35 10.46 25.01
CA LYS A 181 -5.23 10.81 26.43
C LYS A 181 -3.77 10.95 26.87
N TRP A 182 -2.89 10.02 26.49
CA TRP A 182 -1.47 10.12 26.85
C TRP A 182 -0.75 11.29 26.18
N LEU A 183 -1.13 11.66 24.95
CA LEU A 183 -0.52 12.79 24.24
C LEU A 183 -1.04 14.15 24.74
N THR A 184 -2.32 14.26 25.14
CA THR A 184 -2.92 15.53 25.60
C THR A 184 -2.82 15.80 27.10
N THR A 185 -2.56 14.80 27.96
CA THR A 185 -2.48 15.03 29.42
C THR A 185 -1.29 15.94 29.77
N SER A 186 -1.55 17.07 30.44
CA SER A 186 -0.52 17.93 31.03
C SER A 186 0.34 17.14 32.03
N LEU A 187 1.64 16.98 31.76
CA LEU A 187 2.56 16.15 32.55
C LEU A 187 3.89 16.88 32.82
N PRO A 188 4.44 16.79 34.04
CA PRO A 188 5.56 17.62 34.51
C PRO A 188 6.96 17.11 34.06
N ALA A 189 7.02 16.39 32.94
CA ALA A 189 8.25 15.90 32.31
C ALA A 189 7.95 15.39 30.90
N LEU A 190 8.98 15.33 30.05
CA LEU A 190 8.98 14.59 28.78
C LEU A 190 8.42 13.16 28.97
N LYS A 191 7.59 12.71 28.03
CA LYS A 191 7.12 11.31 27.99
C LYS A 191 7.44 10.63 26.66
N VAL A 192 8.13 9.50 26.77
CA VAL A 192 8.21 8.49 25.70
C VAL A 192 6.98 7.60 25.80
N VAL A 193 6.25 7.48 24.69
CA VAL A 193 5.15 6.54 24.47
C VAL A 193 5.63 5.49 23.47
N SER A 194 5.22 4.23 23.61
CA SER A 194 5.65 3.17 22.67
C SER A 194 4.50 2.28 22.21
N LEU A 195 4.28 2.22 20.90
CA LEU A 195 3.37 1.30 20.23
C LEU A 195 4.12 0.02 19.84
N LEU A 196 3.84 -1.08 20.55
CA LEU A 196 4.42 -2.39 20.30
C LEU A 196 3.44 -3.28 19.53
N GLY A 197 3.89 -3.86 18.42
CA GLY A 197 3.12 -4.83 17.64
C GLY A 197 3.91 -5.44 16.47
N MET A 198 3.47 -6.62 16.03
CA MET A 198 3.98 -7.31 14.85
C MET A 198 3.84 -6.47 13.56
N GLY A 199 4.48 -6.93 12.48
CA GLY A 199 4.29 -6.37 11.14
C GLY A 199 2.81 -6.40 10.73
N GLY A 200 2.37 -5.43 9.93
CA GLY A 200 1.00 -5.39 9.40
C GLY A 200 -0.12 -5.14 10.42
N MET A 201 0.20 -4.93 11.71
CA MET A 201 -0.78 -4.64 12.78
C MET A 201 -1.29 -3.19 12.83
N GLY A 202 -0.95 -2.35 11.85
CA GLY A 202 -1.48 -0.98 11.75
C GLY A 202 -0.90 0.03 12.77
N LYS A 203 0.29 -0.23 13.36
CA LYS A 203 0.94 0.68 14.33
C LYS A 203 1.04 2.12 13.80
N THR A 204 1.68 2.27 12.64
CA THR A 204 1.85 3.51 11.87
C THR A 204 0.50 4.15 11.55
N THR A 205 -0.49 3.36 11.14
CA THR A 205 -1.84 3.83 10.78
C THR A 205 -2.59 4.42 11.97
N LEU A 206 -2.55 3.74 13.12
CA LEU A 206 -3.11 4.23 14.38
C LEU A 206 -2.41 5.51 14.85
N LEU A 207 -1.07 5.55 14.79
CA LEU A 207 -0.32 6.72 15.22
C LEU A 207 -0.54 7.91 14.29
N SER A 208 -0.53 7.70 12.97
CA SER A 208 -0.79 8.75 11.96
C SER A 208 -2.17 9.37 12.16
N SER A 209 -3.22 8.55 12.34
CA SER A 209 -4.57 9.02 12.68
C SER A 209 -4.57 9.94 13.91
N VAL A 210 -3.92 9.54 15.02
CA VAL A 210 -3.88 10.37 16.23
C VAL A 210 -2.97 11.59 16.08
N TYR A 211 -1.85 11.47 15.38
CA TYR A 211 -0.89 12.55 15.15
C TYR A 211 -1.51 13.68 14.33
N GLU A 212 -2.18 13.38 13.22
CA GLU A 212 -2.83 14.39 12.37
C GLU A 212 -3.94 15.18 13.09
N GLN A 213 -4.54 14.62 14.15
CA GLN A 213 -5.54 15.29 15.00
C GLN A 213 -4.94 16.13 16.15
N LEU A 214 -3.65 15.96 16.47
CA LEU A 214 -3.03 16.52 17.67
C LEU A 214 -1.74 17.30 17.42
N LYS A 215 -1.12 17.19 16.23
CA LYS A 215 0.15 17.84 15.90
C LYS A 215 0.12 19.37 16.12
N ASP A 216 -1.02 20.00 15.84
CA ASP A 216 -1.21 21.45 15.97
C ASP A 216 -1.35 21.92 17.44
N LEU A 217 -1.31 20.99 18.41
CA LEU A 217 -1.25 21.27 19.85
C LEU A 217 0.19 21.38 20.39
N PHE A 218 1.18 21.33 19.50
CA PHE A 218 2.62 21.39 19.79
C PHE A 218 3.27 22.45 18.88
N ASP A 219 4.19 23.25 19.41
CA ASP A 219 4.90 24.30 18.66
C ASP A 219 5.81 23.72 17.56
N ILE A 220 6.23 22.46 17.75
CA ILE A 220 7.05 21.68 16.83
C ILE A 220 6.46 20.27 16.73
N HIS A 221 6.26 19.80 15.50
CA HIS A 221 5.86 18.43 15.21
C HIS A 221 6.82 17.81 14.18
N ALA A 222 7.33 16.60 14.44
CA ALA A 222 8.23 15.90 13.54
C ALA A 222 7.89 14.41 13.44
N TRP A 223 8.04 13.85 12.25
CA TRP A 223 7.87 12.41 11.99
C TRP A 223 9.12 11.89 11.25
N LEU A 224 9.81 10.94 11.86
CA LEU A 224 10.98 10.26 11.30
C LEU A 224 10.65 8.78 11.09
N THR A 225 11.00 8.22 9.93
CA THR A 225 10.78 6.79 9.62
C THR A 225 12.11 6.05 9.61
N ILE A 226 12.29 5.11 10.54
CA ILE A 226 13.62 4.57 10.87
C ILE A 226 13.91 3.30 10.08
N SER A 227 14.31 3.46 8.82
CA SER A 227 14.75 2.32 7.99
C SER A 227 15.92 1.58 8.65
N GLN A 228 15.90 0.25 8.53
CA GLN A 228 16.95 -0.67 8.93
C GLN A 228 18.33 -0.35 8.34
N THR A 229 18.38 0.35 7.21
CA THR A 229 19.62 0.73 6.51
C THR A 229 20.19 2.08 6.97
N HIS A 230 19.36 3.01 7.42
CA HIS A 230 19.74 4.39 7.76
C HIS A 230 19.85 4.62 9.28
N ARG A 231 20.62 3.76 9.97
CA ARG A 231 20.82 3.83 11.44
C ARG A 231 21.85 4.87 11.90
N ALA A 232 22.36 5.70 11.00
CA ALA A 232 23.43 6.65 11.29
C ALA A 232 22.87 7.84 12.08
N VAL A 233 23.44 8.08 13.26
CA VAL A 233 22.93 9.10 14.21
C VAL A 233 23.04 10.52 13.62
N ASP A 234 24.03 10.79 12.77
CA ASP A 234 24.16 12.07 12.07
C ASP A 234 23.04 12.28 11.04
N ALA A 235 22.65 11.24 10.29
CA ALA A 235 21.56 11.30 9.31
C ALA A 235 20.22 11.63 10.00
N LEU A 236 19.91 10.96 11.11
CA LEU A 236 18.69 11.19 11.87
C LEU A 236 18.65 12.58 12.53
N LEU A 237 19.80 13.09 12.99
CA LEU A 237 19.89 14.46 13.50
C LEU A 237 19.76 15.50 12.37
N LYS A 238 20.28 15.23 11.16
CA LYS A 238 20.08 16.07 9.96
C LYS A 238 18.63 16.11 9.52
N GLU A 239 17.96 14.96 9.49
CA GLU A 239 16.54 14.85 9.12
C GLU A 239 15.65 15.56 10.14
N LEU A 240 15.85 15.33 11.44
CA LEU A 240 15.12 16.03 12.50
C LEU A 240 15.33 17.55 12.40
N LEU A 241 16.55 18.02 12.22
CA LEU A 241 16.84 19.45 12.12
C LEU A 241 16.20 20.06 10.86
N LYS A 242 16.22 19.37 9.72
CA LYS A 242 15.53 19.80 8.48
C LYS A 242 14.02 19.94 8.68
N ILE A 243 13.37 18.99 9.35
CA ILE A 243 11.92 19.06 9.63
C ILE A 243 11.61 20.20 10.61
N VAL A 244 12.35 20.28 11.72
CA VAL A 244 12.06 21.23 12.79
C VAL A 244 12.37 22.68 12.37
N SER A 245 13.44 22.93 11.62
CA SER A 245 13.71 24.26 11.03
C SER A 245 12.70 24.67 9.96
N ALA A 246 11.91 23.74 9.41
CA ALA A 246 10.82 24.08 8.50
C ALA A 246 9.55 24.53 9.24
N SER A 247 9.27 24.00 10.44
CA SER A 247 8.04 24.34 11.18
C SER A 247 8.05 25.73 11.83
N GLU A 248 9.22 26.34 12.05
CA GLU A 248 9.32 27.72 12.54
C GLU A 248 8.78 28.76 11.56
N HIS A 249 8.70 28.43 10.26
CA HIS A 249 8.39 29.40 9.21
C HIS A 249 6.89 29.63 8.96
N THR A 250 6.00 28.76 9.45
CA THR A 250 4.54 28.93 9.28
C THR A 250 3.98 29.95 10.26
N ALA A 251 4.40 29.91 11.53
CA ALA A 251 3.84 30.73 12.62
C ALA A 251 4.04 32.26 12.47
N VAL A 252 4.97 32.70 11.60
CA VAL A 252 5.34 34.12 11.47
C VAL A 252 4.46 34.89 10.45
N VAL A 253 3.75 34.19 9.56
CA VAL A 253 3.02 34.82 8.45
C VAL A 253 1.77 35.58 8.95
N ASP A 254 0.98 34.95 9.82
CA ASP A 254 -0.32 35.48 10.29
C ASP A 254 -0.20 36.64 11.30
N ALA A 255 0.97 36.85 11.89
CA ALA A 255 1.18 37.87 12.94
C ALA A 255 1.08 39.34 12.45
N ASN A 256 1.04 39.57 11.12
CA ASN A 256 1.17 40.91 10.52
C ASN A 256 -0.11 41.78 10.53
N ASN A 257 -1.19 41.39 11.22
CA ASN A 257 -2.49 42.07 11.11
C ASN A 257 -3.17 42.45 12.45
N VAL A 258 -2.39 42.96 13.42
CA VAL A 258 -2.93 43.67 14.60
C VAL A 258 -2.21 45.01 14.80
N ASN A 259 -2.93 46.04 15.23
CA ASN A 259 -2.51 47.44 15.16
C ASN A 259 -1.65 47.89 16.37
N ARG A 260 -0.77 48.88 16.16
CA ARG A 260 0.18 49.43 17.15
C ARG A 260 -0.48 50.27 18.26
N LYS A 261 -0.09 50.02 19.52
CA LYS A 261 0.06 50.93 20.69
C LYS A 261 0.30 50.05 21.94
N GLU A 262 1.21 50.30 22.89
CA GLU A 262 2.08 51.44 23.25
C GLU A 262 3.53 50.97 23.60
N ALA A 263 4.43 51.89 24.01
CA ALA A 263 5.79 51.59 24.49
C ALA A 263 5.78 51.17 25.98
N THR A 264 6.80 50.54 26.62
CA THR A 264 8.28 50.68 26.58
C THR A 264 8.85 49.40 27.26
N ILE A 265 10.01 48.79 26.97
CA ILE A 265 11.44 49.20 27.08
C ILE A 265 12.27 48.23 26.22
N PRO A 266 13.36 48.64 25.55
CA PRO A 266 14.17 47.72 24.73
C PRO A 266 15.09 46.82 25.56
N VAL A 267 14.99 45.51 25.34
CA VAL A 267 16.09 44.56 25.54
C VAL A 267 16.70 44.27 24.17
N CYS A 268 18.04 44.26 24.07
CA CYS A 268 18.73 44.10 22.80
C CYS A 268 18.55 42.67 22.23
N VAL A 269 17.77 42.56 21.16
CA VAL A 269 17.78 41.40 20.24
C VAL A 269 18.35 41.90 18.91
N GLU A 270 19.46 41.33 18.45
CA GLU A 270 20.01 41.67 17.13
C GLU A 270 19.19 41.00 16.02
N PRO A 271 18.65 41.75 15.05
CA PRO A 271 17.87 41.17 13.94
C PRO A 271 18.84 40.57 12.90
N GLY A 272 19.25 39.31 13.11
CA GLY A 272 20.36 38.73 12.34
C GLY A 272 20.33 37.21 12.06
N GLU A 273 19.25 36.50 12.36
CA GLU A 273 19.20 35.05 12.13
C GLU A 273 19.14 34.69 10.63
N LYS A 274 20.29 34.24 10.12
CA LYS A 274 20.41 33.72 8.74
C LYS A 274 19.71 32.37 8.64
N ARG A 275 18.64 32.32 7.84
CA ARG A 275 17.96 31.10 7.39
C ARG A 275 18.97 30.01 7.02
N MET A 276 19.04 28.95 7.83
CA MET A 276 19.84 27.76 7.54
C MET A 276 19.26 27.05 6.31
N LYS A 277 20.12 26.71 5.33
CA LYS A 277 19.68 25.93 4.17
C LYS A 277 19.80 24.42 4.45
N PRO A 278 18.97 23.57 3.82
CA PRO A 278 19.17 22.11 3.84
C PRO A 278 20.58 21.70 3.38
N GLU A 279 21.08 22.37 2.33
CA GLU A 279 22.45 22.22 1.80
C GLU A 279 23.54 22.46 2.84
N ASP A 280 23.31 23.30 3.84
CA ASP A 280 24.28 23.63 4.87
C ASP A 280 24.18 22.66 6.06
N ILE A 281 22.96 22.22 6.40
CA ILE A 281 22.72 21.16 7.41
C ILE A 281 23.44 19.86 7.03
N ASP A 282 23.46 19.48 5.75
CA ASP A 282 24.14 18.25 5.32
C ASP A 282 25.66 18.26 5.52
N LYS A 283 26.27 19.45 5.64
CA LYS A 283 27.70 19.64 5.90
C LYS A 283 28.05 19.64 7.40
N MET A 284 27.06 19.77 8.29
CA MET A 284 27.27 19.92 9.74
C MET A 284 27.79 18.64 10.40
N ASP A 285 28.62 18.82 11.43
CA ASP A 285 29.05 17.73 12.29
C ASP A 285 28.01 17.35 13.36
N VAL A 286 28.19 16.19 13.99
CA VAL A 286 27.25 15.65 14.99
C VAL A 286 27.09 16.55 16.23
N LEU A 287 28.10 17.33 16.59
CA LEU A 287 28.04 18.26 17.73
C LEU A 287 27.35 19.57 17.34
N GLU A 288 27.56 20.06 16.12
CA GLU A 288 26.84 21.21 15.55
C GLU A 288 25.34 20.92 15.43
N LEU A 289 24.98 19.77 14.85
CA LEU A 289 23.59 19.29 14.76
C LEU A 289 22.91 19.21 16.13
N ARG A 290 23.59 18.66 17.15
CA ARG A 290 23.07 18.59 18.54
C ARG A 290 22.85 19.96 19.16
N ARG A 291 23.79 20.90 19.00
CA ARG A 291 23.64 22.27 19.53
C ARG A 291 22.47 22.99 18.87
N ASN A 292 22.34 22.88 17.55
CA ASN A 292 21.26 23.51 16.79
C ASN A 292 19.91 22.91 17.19
N LEU A 293 19.78 21.58 17.27
CA LEU A 293 18.54 20.92 17.75
C LEU A 293 18.18 21.31 19.19
N LYS A 294 19.13 21.23 20.14
CA LYS A 294 18.89 21.68 21.53
C LYS A 294 18.48 23.15 21.62
N THR A 295 18.92 23.99 20.67
CA THR A 295 18.57 25.42 20.63
C THR A 295 17.17 25.63 20.08
N VAL A 296 16.83 25.00 18.95
CA VAL A 296 15.52 25.17 18.28
C VAL A 296 14.38 24.49 19.06
N LEU A 297 14.65 23.38 19.75
CA LEU A 297 13.68 22.71 20.64
C LEU A 297 13.52 23.39 22.01
N LYS A 298 14.39 24.34 22.37
CA LYS A 298 14.43 24.94 23.71
C LYS A 298 13.17 25.76 24.00
N HIS A 299 12.61 25.57 25.19
CA HIS A 299 11.41 26.27 25.66
C HIS A 299 10.15 26.12 24.78
N LYS A 300 10.14 25.15 23.86
CA LYS A 300 8.98 24.77 23.04
C LYS A 300 8.43 23.42 23.44
N LYS A 301 7.11 23.27 23.30
CA LYS A 301 6.37 22.01 23.43
C LYS A 301 6.40 21.28 22.09
N TYR A 302 6.91 20.05 22.07
CA TYR A 302 7.11 19.31 20.81
C TYR A 302 6.55 17.88 20.84
N ILE A 303 6.17 17.37 19.66
CA ILE A 303 5.88 15.95 19.42
C ILE A 303 6.82 15.38 18.34
N VAL A 304 7.62 14.37 18.70
CA VAL A 304 8.52 13.68 17.77
C VAL A 304 8.10 12.22 17.64
N VAL A 305 7.75 11.79 16.43
CA VAL A 305 7.47 10.40 16.10
C VAL A 305 8.73 9.73 15.54
N LEU A 306 9.05 8.55 16.07
CA LEU A 306 10.08 7.64 15.57
C LEU A 306 9.37 6.35 15.12
N ASP A 307 9.08 6.23 13.83
CA ASP A 307 8.31 5.10 13.29
C ASP A 307 9.20 3.88 13.00
N ASP A 308 8.68 2.70 13.36
CA ASP A 308 9.28 1.36 13.29
C ASP A 308 10.75 1.24 13.75
N VAL A 309 11.09 1.78 14.92
CA VAL A 309 12.44 1.67 15.51
C VAL A 309 12.85 0.20 15.75
N TRP A 310 13.91 -0.25 15.07
CA TRP A 310 14.44 -1.62 15.13
C TRP A 310 15.46 -1.89 16.24
N ASP A 311 16.07 -0.86 16.81
CA ASP A 311 17.25 -0.96 17.69
C ASP A 311 17.24 0.18 18.71
N ARG A 312 17.37 -0.15 20.00
CA ARG A 312 17.28 0.82 21.10
C ARG A 312 18.34 1.93 20.97
N ARG A 313 19.52 1.59 20.42
CA ARG A 313 20.64 2.51 20.23
C ARG A 313 20.33 3.71 19.33
N VAL A 314 19.30 3.59 18.47
CA VAL A 314 18.80 4.71 17.66
C VAL A 314 18.28 5.83 18.57
N TYR A 315 17.39 5.50 19.51
CA TYR A 315 16.87 6.48 20.45
C TYR A 315 17.94 6.93 21.43
N ASP A 316 18.68 6.00 22.04
CA ASP A 316 19.72 6.33 23.03
C ASP A 316 20.73 7.33 22.43
N GLY A 317 21.11 7.17 21.15
CA GLY A 317 22.03 8.04 20.42
C GLY A 317 21.53 9.45 20.10
N ILE A 318 20.21 9.72 20.13
CA ILE A 318 19.61 11.05 19.95
C ILE A 318 18.90 11.56 21.22
N SER A 319 18.92 10.80 22.31
CA SER A 319 18.12 11.10 23.51
C SER A 319 18.51 12.39 24.22
N ASP A 320 19.77 12.83 24.07
CA ASP A 320 20.35 14.04 24.66
C ASP A 320 19.75 15.35 24.11
N VAL A 321 19.36 15.41 22.83
CA VAL A 321 18.75 16.64 22.28
C VAL A 321 17.38 16.96 22.89
N PHE A 322 16.82 16.04 23.67
CA PHE A 322 15.54 16.17 24.36
C PHE A 322 15.67 16.43 25.88
N GLU A 323 16.89 16.58 26.42
CA GLU A 323 17.10 16.78 27.88
C GLU A 323 16.44 18.07 28.41
N ASP A 324 16.49 19.16 27.65
CA ASP A 324 15.94 20.47 28.01
C ASP A 324 14.42 20.60 27.70
N ALA A 325 13.70 19.47 27.67
CA ALA A 325 12.29 19.40 27.31
C ALA A 325 11.38 20.24 28.23
N VAL A 326 10.46 20.99 27.63
CA VAL A 326 9.32 21.57 28.35
C VAL A 326 8.36 20.45 28.79
N ASN A 327 7.65 20.70 29.88
CA ASN A 327 6.45 19.95 30.24
C ASN A 327 5.52 19.79 29.03
N GLU A 328 4.74 18.72 29.03
CA GLU A 328 3.86 18.33 27.91
C GLU A 328 4.54 17.86 26.60
N SER A 329 5.86 18.01 26.41
CA SER A 329 6.54 17.43 25.24
C SER A 329 6.42 15.90 25.18
N ARG A 330 6.46 15.35 23.96
CA ARG A 330 6.21 13.94 23.64
C ARG A 330 7.22 13.37 22.65
N ILE A 331 7.61 12.13 22.89
CA ILE A 331 8.24 11.27 21.89
C ILE A 331 7.38 10.02 21.76
N VAL A 332 7.07 9.61 20.53
CA VAL A 332 6.24 8.44 20.25
C VAL A 332 7.00 7.49 19.35
N ILE A 333 7.22 6.28 19.85
CA ILE A 333 7.97 5.24 19.14
C ILE A 333 6.98 4.18 18.66
N THR A 334 7.01 3.77 17.39
CA THR A 334 6.43 2.48 17.00
C THR A 334 7.54 1.45 16.80
N THR A 335 7.28 0.19 17.17
CA THR A 335 8.29 -0.86 17.06
C THR A 335 7.70 -2.26 17.05
N ARG A 336 8.48 -3.21 16.52
CA ARG A 336 8.27 -4.67 16.61
C ARG A 336 9.02 -5.29 17.81
N LYS A 337 9.90 -4.53 18.47
CA LYS A 337 10.91 -5.00 19.45
C LYS A 337 10.53 -4.62 20.88
N ARG A 338 10.67 -5.56 21.83
CA ARG A 338 10.22 -5.39 23.23
C ARG A 338 11.16 -4.50 24.05
N ASP A 339 12.46 -4.62 23.79
CA ASP A 339 13.58 -3.85 24.35
C ASP A 339 13.55 -2.38 23.91
N VAL A 340 13.13 -2.10 22.68
CA VAL A 340 12.81 -0.75 22.18
C VAL A 340 11.53 -0.22 22.84
N ALA A 341 10.46 -1.02 22.91
CA ALA A 341 9.23 -0.59 23.59
C ALA A 341 9.43 -0.33 25.11
N ALA A 342 10.48 -0.91 25.71
CA ALA A 342 10.94 -0.61 27.07
C ALA A 342 11.78 0.70 27.17
N LEU A 343 11.70 1.58 26.18
CA LEU A 343 12.03 3.01 26.31
C LEU A 343 10.87 3.79 26.95
N ALA A 344 9.62 3.41 26.69
CA ALA A 344 8.47 3.91 27.42
C ALA A 344 8.31 3.19 28.77
N ALA A 345 7.88 3.93 29.79
CA ALA A 345 7.42 3.36 31.06
C ALA A 345 6.20 2.44 30.82
N PRO A 346 5.97 1.40 31.66
CA PRO A 346 4.92 0.39 31.41
C PRO A 346 3.53 0.97 31.12
N ASP A 347 3.15 2.03 31.83
CA ASP A 347 1.85 2.71 31.70
C ASP A 347 1.70 3.57 30.43
N TYR A 348 2.72 3.58 29.57
CA TYR A 348 2.75 4.27 28.26
C TYR A 348 3.16 3.31 27.11
N GLN A 349 3.11 1.98 27.36
CA GLN A 349 3.35 0.95 26.34
C GLN A 349 2.03 0.45 25.74
N LEU A 350 1.63 0.96 24.58
CA LEU A 350 0.46 0.49 23.85
C LEU A 350 0.78 -0.83 23.14
N LYS A 351 0.27 -1.94 23.66
CA LYS A 351 0.49 -3.28 23.11
C LYS A 351 -0.70 -3.64 22.22
N LEU A 352 -0.56 -3.40 20.93
CA LEU A 352 -1.59 -3.72 19.94
C LEU A 352 -1.82 -5.24 19.91
N LYS A 353 -3.09 -5.63 19.72
CA LYS A 353 -3.53 -7.01 19.53
C LYS A 353 -4.14 -7.15 18.12
N PRO A 354 -4.19 -8.37 17.56
CA PRO A 354 -4.99 -8.63 16.36
C PRO A 354 -6.46 -8.25 16.58
N LEU A 355 -7.13 -7.85 15.50
CA LEU A 355 -8.55 -7.52 15.48
C LEU A 355 -9.41 -8.72 15.92
N ASN A 356 -10.50 -8.45 16.64
CA ASN A 356 -11.51 -9.47 16.90
C ASN A 356 -12.29 -9.81 15.61
N ILE A 357 -13.05 -10.91 15.62
CA ILE A 357 -13.74 -11.41 14.42
C ILE A 357 -14.78 -10.43 13.82
N LYS A 358 -15.40 -9.55 14.63
CA LYS A 358 -16.35 -8.53 14.15
C LYS A 358 -15.60 -7.46 13.35
N ASP A 359 -14.60 -6.85 13.97
CA ASP A 359 -13.81 -5.77 13.36
C ASP A 359 -13.03 -6.26 12.14
N ALA A 360 -12.48 -7.48 12.22
CA ALA A 360 -11.78 -8.12 11.13
C ALA A 360 -12.70 -8.43 9.95
N LEU A 361 -13.95 -8.84 10.19
CA LEU A 361 -14.93 -9.07 9.13
C LEU A 361 -15.43 -7.76 8.50
N GLN A 362 -15.60 -6.71 9.30
CA GLN A 362 -15.95 -5.38 8.79
C GLN A 362 -14.83 -4.79 7.92
N LEU A 363 -13.56 -4.87 8.35
CA LEU A 363 -12.39 -4.44 7.57
C LEU A 363 -12.20 -5.28 6.29
N PHE A 364 -12.54 -6.57 6.34
CA PHE A 364 -12.57 -7.41 5.15
C PHE A 364 -13.64 -6.95 4.16
N CYS A 365 -14.85 -6.65 4.63
CA CYS A 365 -15.98 -6.28 3.78
C CYS A 365 -15.78 -4.93 3.07
N THR A 366 -15.19 -3.92 3.74
CA THR A 366 -14.88 -2.63 3.09
C THR A 366 -13.87 -2.78 1.95
N LYS A 367 -12.96 -3.76 2.00
CA LYS A 367 -11.98 -4.06 0.94
C LYS A 367 -12.49 -5.04 -0.12
N ALA A 368 -13.33 -6.01 0.24
CA ALA A 368 -13.87 -7.01 -0.69
C ALA A 368 -15.06 -6.51 -1.52
N PHE A 369 -15.82 -5.52 -1.01
CA PHE A 369 -17.05 -5.02 -1.64
C PHE A 369 -17.05 -3.48 -1.87
N PRO A 370 -15.97 -2.86 -2.37
CA PRO A 370 -15.80 -1.40 -2.37
C PRO A 370 -16.82 -0.63 -3.22
N ASN A 371 -17.40 -1.27 -4.23
CA ASN A 371 -18.41 -0.68 -5.11
C ASN A 371 -19.86 -1.03 -4.68
N LYS A 372 -20.06 -1.69 -3.52
CA LYS A 372 -21.38 -1.99 -2.96
C LYS A 372 -21.73 -0.98 -1.85
N ASN A 373 -21.87 0.28 -2.25
CA ASN A 373 -22.58 1.27 -1.46
C ASN A 373 -24.04 0.82 -1.33
N TYR A 374 -24.38 0.18 -0.20
CA TYR A 374 -25.77 0.02 0.22
C TYR A 374 -26.28 1.39 0.67
N SER A 375 -26.70 2.19 -0.32
CA SER A 375 -27.40 3.48 -0.25
C SER A 375 -27.63 4.05 1.16
N ASP A 376 -26.67 4.82 1.66
CA ASP A 376 -26.78 5.87 2.70
C ASP A 376 -27.60 5.61 3.99
N TRP A 377 -27.99 4.38 4.32
CA TRP A 377 -28.82 4.07 5.49
C TRP A 377 -28.26 4.62 6.82
N THR A 378 -26.94 4.83 6.91
CA THR A 378 -26.25 5.43 8.06
C THR A 378 -26.41 6.94 8.20
N SER A 379 -26.77 7.69 7.15
CA SER A 379 -27.19 9.09 7.30
C SER A 379 -28.68 9.16 7.64
N GLU A 380 -29.52 8.41 6.94
CA GLU A 380 -30.98 8.37 7.11
C GLU A 380 -31.39 7.87 8.51
N LEU A 381 -30.85 6.74 8.99
CA LEU A 381 -31.11 6.25 10.35
C LEU A 381 -30.56 7.19 11.44
N ARG A 382 -29.49 7.93 11.14
CA ARG A 382 -28.87 8.88 12.06
C ARG A 382 -29.63 10.20 12.10
N GLU A 383 -30.23 10.63 10.99
CA GLU A 383 -31.20 11.73 10.93
C GLU A 383 -32.46 11.35 11.70
N CYS A 384 -33.03 10.15 11.49
CA CYS A 384 -34.14 9.64 12.31
C CYS A 384 -33.78 9.60 13.80
N ALA A 385 -32.61 9.08 14.19
CA ALA A 385 -32.17 9.05 15.58
C ALA A 385 -32.00 10.46 16.17
N ASN A 386 -31.38 11.39 15.44
CA ASN A 386 -31.24 12.79 15.85
C ASN A 386 -32.61 13.49 15.95
N HIS A 387 -33.57 13.14 15.09
CA HIS A 387 -34.93 13.67 15.14
C HIS A 387 -35.69 13.16 16.38
N ILE A 388 -35.49 11.89 16.75
CA ILE A 388 -36.00 11.32 18.01
C ILE A 388 -35.37 12.03 19.22
N ILE A 389 -34.05 12.25 19.24
CA ILE A 389 -33.35 12.99 20.32
C ILE A 389 -33.89 14.41 20.44
N LYS A 390 -34.10 15.11 19.30
CA LYS A 390 -34.63 16.48 19.28
C LYS A 390 -36.09 16.57 19.74
N ILE A 391 -36.83 15.47 19.66
CA ILE A 391 -38.17 15.32 20.24
C ILE A 391 -38.10 14.97 21.74
N SER A 392 -36.94 14.60 22.31
CA SER A 392 -36.80 14.00 23.65
C SER A 392 -36.16 14.87 24.74
N GLU A 393 -36.46 16.17 24.78
CA GLU A 393 -35.86 17.12 25.75
C GLU A 393 -36.88 17.91 26.62
N GLY A 394 -37.91 17.25 27.20
CA GLY A 394 -38.56 17.69 28.46
C GLY A 394 -40.06 17.41 28.73
N PHE A 395 -40.49 16.17 29.07
CA PHE A 395 -41.89 15.82 29.44
C PHE A 395 -41.99 15.28 30.88
N PRO A 396 -43.15 15.45 31.55
CA PRO A 396 -43.52 14.66 32.73
C PRO A 396 -43.78 13.17 32.38
N LEU A 397 -43.47 12.28 33.33
CA LEU A 397 -43.23 10.85 33.08
C LEU A 397 -44.49 9.93 33.07
N GLU A 398 -45.68 10.44 33.39
CA GLU A 398 -46.78 9.58 33.88
C GLU A 398 -47.69 8.92 32.80
N LYS A 399 -47.43 9.16 31.49
CA LYS A 399 -48.28 8.64 30.40
C LYS A 399 -47.51 8.23 29.13
N CYS A 400 -46.56 7.30 29.26
CA CYS A 400 -45.92 6.67 28.09
C CYS A 400 -46.94 5.77 27.34
N PRO A 401 -47.17 5.95 26.02
CA PRO A 401 -48.06 5.08 25.24
C PRO A 401 -47.45 3.69 25.02
N PRO A 402 -48.25 2.59 25.08
CA PRO A 402 -47.75 1.23 24.89
C PRO A 402 -47.15 1.00 23.49
N GLU A 403 -47.63 1.72 22.47
CA GLU A 403 -47.16 1.63 21.09
C GLU A 403 -45.68 2.02 20.94
N LEU A 404 -45.20 2.96 21.78
CA LEU A 404 -43.80 3.38 21.79
C LEU A 404 -42.88 2.30 22.41
N GLN A 405 -43.40 1.59 23.41
CA GLN A 405 -42.73 0.41 23.97
C GLN A 405 -42.75 -0.77 23.00
N GLU A 406 -43.83 -0.96 22.24
CA GLU A 406 -43.93 -1.97 21.19
C GLU A 406 -43.02 -1.66 19.98
N LEU A 407 -42.85 -0.39 19.60
CA LEU A 407 -41.87 0.01 18.58
C LEU A 407 -40.44 -0.29 19.03
N ALA A 408 -40.07 0.08 20.26
CA ALA A 408 -38.75 -0.21 20.82
C ALA A 408 -38.51 -1.73 20.94
N ALA A 409 -39.49 -2.48 21.45
CA ALA A 409 -39.43 -3.93 21.53
C ALA A 409 -39.37 -4.59 20.13
N GLY A 410 -40.09 -4.04 19.15
CA GLY A 410 -40.10 -4.49 17.75
C GLY A 410 -38.74 -4.31 17.08
N ILE A 411 -38.10 -3.15 17.25
CA ILE A 411 -36.73 -2.90 16.76
C ILE A 411 -35.73 -3.85 17.45
N VAL A 412 -35.81 -3.99 18.79
CA VAL A 412 -34.92 -4.88 19.56
C VAL A 412 -35.08 -6.36 19.17
N LYS A 413 -36.31 -6.81 18.94
CA LYS A 413 -36.67 -8.19 18.58
C LYS A 413 -36.33 -8.52 17.11
N ASN A 414 -36.74 -7.65 16.18
CA ASN A 414 -36.54 -7.90 14.75
C ASN A 414 -35.09 -7.62 14.29
N CYS A 415 -34.30 -6.87 15.07
CA CYS A 415 -32.83 -6.82 14.91
C CYS A 415 -32.10 -7.89 15.75
N GLY A 416 -32.81 -8.79 16.41
CA GLY A 416 -32.27 -9.92 17.16
C GLY A 416 -32.28 -11.22 16.34
N ASP A 417 -33.41 -11.53 15.68
CA ASP A 417 -33.56 -12.74 14.87
C ASP A 417 -32.98 -12.58 13.45
N SER A 418 -32.05 -13.46 13.09
CA SER A 418 -31.38 -13.50 11.77
C SER A 418 -32.27 -14.00 10.62
N ARG A 419 -33.60 -14.01 10.80
CA ARG A 419 -34.58 -14.62 9.89
C ARG A 419 -35.92 -13.88 9.81
N LEU A 420 -35.92 -12.61 9.42
CA LEU A 420 -37.06 -12.01 8.71
C LEU A 420 -36.63 -10.75 7.95
N ALA A 421 -36.93 -10.69 6.65
CA ALA A 421 -36.61 -9.53 5.82
C ALA A 421 -37.73 -8.48 5.90
N MET A 422 -37.61 -7.49 6.78
CA MET A 422 -38.32 -6.23 6.59
C MET A 422 -37.68 -5.47 5.43
N SER A 423 -38.47 -5.12 4.41
CA SER A 423 -38.02 -4.21 3.35
C SER A 423 -37.81 -2.81 3.93
N PRO A 424 -36.83 -2.02 3.45
CA PRO A 424 -36.58 -0.68 4.00
C PRO A 424 -37.80 0.23 3.94
N SER A 425 -38.62 0.07 2.89
CA SER A 425 -39.92 0.73 2.76
C SER A 425 -40.83 0.57 3.98
N LYS A 426 -40.87 -0.62 4.62
CA LYS A 426 -41.71 -0.88 5.80
C LYS A 426 -41.18 -0.28 7.09
N LEU A 427 -39.86 -0.08 7.20
CA LEU A 427 -39.28 0.66 8.32
C LEU A 427 -39.51 2.17 8.17
N GLN A 428 -39.43 2.68 6.93
CA GLN A 428 -39.69 4.08 6.62
C GLN A 428 -41.18 4.43 6.72
N GLU A 429 -42.08 3.55 6.27
CA GLU A 429 -43.53 3.60 6.46
C GLU A 429 -43.87 3.67 7.96
N LEU A 430 -43.38 2.72 8.77
CA LEU A 430 -43.61 2.68 10.22
C LEU A 430 -43.05 3.92 10.96
N ALA A 431 -41.89 4.44 10.55
CA ALA A 431 -41.31 5.66 11.11
C ALA A 431 -42.12 6.91 10.74
N ASN A 432 -42.60 7.00 9.48
CA ASN A 432 -43.43 8.10 9.00
C ASN A 432 -44.82 8.11 9.68
N ASP A 433 -45.47 6.95 9.80
CA ASP A 433 -46.77 6.81 10.48
C ASP A 433 -46.67 7.20 11.96
N THR A 434 -45.58 6.80 12.63
CA THR A 434 -45.28 7.22 14.01
C THR A 434 -45.11 8.73 14.11
N ALA A 435 -44.41 9.36 13.15
CA ALA A 435 -44.18 10.80 13.11
C ALA A 435 -45.43 11.63 12.76
N GLU A 436 -46.28 11.14 11.85
CA GLU A 436 -47.60 11.73 11.54
C GLU A 436 -48.53 11.64 12.76
N THR A 437 -48.53 10.51 13.45
CA THR A 437 -49.30 10.34 14.69
C THR A 437 -48.79 11.31 15.77
N TYR A 438 -47.48 11.49 15.92
CA TYR A 438 -46.89 12.47 16.84
C TYR A 438 -47.24 13.92 16.47
N LYS A 439 -47.29 14.29 15.18
CA LYS A 439 -47.76 15.61 14.71
C LYS A 439 -49.21 15.90 15.11
N SER A 440 -50.05 14.88 15.21
CA SER A 440 -51.48 15.04 15.59
C SER A 440 -51.70 15.29 17.09
N LEU A 441 -50.70 15.01 17.93
CA LEU A 441 -50.79 15.10 19.38
C LEU A 441 -50.21 16.44 19.88
N SER A 442 -51.09 17.28 20.41
CA SER A 442 -50.74 18.62 20.90
C SER A 442 -49.88 18.59 22.17
N LEU A 443 -48.86 19.46 22.22
CA LEU A 443 -48.04 19.84 23.38
C LEU A 443 -46.97 18.82 23.90
N SER A 444 -45.94 18.54 23.08
CA SER A 444 -44.47 18.75 23.34
C SER A 444 -43.89 18.61 24.78
N VAL A 445 -42.74 17.95 25.09
CA VAL A 445 -41.54 17.36 24.41
C VAL A 445 -41.01 16.19 25.30
N CYS A 446 -40.29 15.13 24.90
CA CYS A 446 -40.19 13.84 25.65
C CYS A 446 -38.98 13.59 26.66
N PRO A 447 -38.90 12.49 27.47
CA PRO A 447 -37.96 12.30 28.62
C PRO A 447 -36.68 11.44 28.42
N SER A 448 -35.90 11.25 29.51
CA SER A 448 -34.57 10.60 29.61
C SER A 448 -34.45 9.18 29.03
N GLU A 449 -35.44 8.32 29.21
CA GLU A 449 -35.43 6.94 28.72
C GLU A 449 -35.43 6.90 27.19
N LEU A 450 -35.86 7.99 26.53
CA LEU A 450 -35.75 8.18 25.09
C LEU A 450 -34.39 8.76 24.67
N GLN A 451 -33.66 9.44 25.56
CA GLN A 451 -32.22 9.69 25.36
C GLN A 451 -31.40 8.40 25.52
N ASP A 452 -31.73 7.51 26.46
CA ASP A 452 -31.11 6.17 26.57
C ASP A 452 -31.47 5.29 25.37
N LEU A 453 -32.73 5.26 24.93
CA LEU A 453 -33.15 4.54 23.73
C LEU A 453 -32.43 5.09 22.49
N ALA A 454 -32.32 6.42 22.36
CA ALA A 454 -31.59 7.03 21.26
C ALA A 454 -30.08 6.79 21.35
N ALA A 455 -29.48 6.77 22.54
CA ALA A 455 -28.09 6.37 22.73
C ALA A 455 -27.87 4.90 22.35
N VAL A 456 -28.84 4.01 22.64
CA VAL A 456 -28.83 2.61 22.17
C VAL A 456 -29.01 2.52 20.64
N ILE A 457 -29.85 3.35 20.03
CA ILE A 457 -30.02 3.41 18.57
C ILE A 457 -28.76 3.95 17.89
N VAL A 458 -28.21 5.08 18.35
CA VAL A 458 -26.96 5.67 17.86
C VAL A 458 -25.80 4.69 18.03
N LYS A 459 -25.67 4.05 19.20
CA LYS A 459 -24.67 3.01 19.44
C LYS A 459 -24.86 1.80 18.52
N ARG A 460 -26.10 1.35 18.30
CA ARG A 460 -26.37 0.28 17.32
C ARG A 460 -26.09 0.71 15.88
N CYS A 461 -26.25 1.98 15.53
CA CYS A 461 -25.86 2.53 14.23
C CYS A 461 -24.33 2.68 14.08
N GLU A 462 -23.59 3.00 15.16
CA GLU A 462 -22.13 2.88 15.19
C GLU A 462 -21.66 1.41 15.11
N ASP A 463 -22.44 0.47 15.64
CA ASP A 463 -22.17 -0.97 15.59
C ASP A 463 -22.56 -1.62 14.23
N LEU A 464 -23.31 -0.93 13.36
CA LEU A 464 -23.65 -1.43 12.02
C LEU A 464 -22.40 -1.48 11.12
N PRO A 465 -22.18 -2.57 10.38
CA PRO A 465 -21.02 -2.67 9.49
C PRO A 465 -21.19 -1.72 8.29
N LEU A 466 -20.25 -0.78 8.15
CA LEU A 466 -20.19 0.22 7.05
C LEU A 466 -20.38 -0.36 5.65
N VAL A 467 -19.98 -1.62 5.44
CA VAL A 467 -20.25 -2.38 4.20
C VAL A 467 -20.75 -3.77 4.58
N LYS A 468 -21.95 -4.14 4.10
CA LYS A 468 -22.60 -5.42 4.43
C LYS A 468 -22.14 -6.54 3.50
N CYS A 469 -21.66 -7.65 4.06
CA CYS A 469 -21.40 -8.88 3.31
C CYS A 469 -22.71 -9.45 2.73
N PRO A 470 -22.72 -9.92 1.46
CA PRO A 470 -23.80 -10.77 0.95
C PRO A 470 -23.98 -12.01 1.83
N ALA A 471 -25.22 -12.42 2.07
CA ALA A 471 -25.54 -13.53 2.98
C ALA A 471 -24.95 -14.86 2.47
N GLU A 472 -24.92 -15.03 1.15
CA GLU A 472 -24.39 -16.17 0.41
C GLU A 472 -22.86 -16.29 0.53
N LEU A 473 -22.17 -15.22 0.94
CA LEU A 473 -20.73 -15.16 1.14
C LEU A 473 -20.34 -15.04 2.61
N GLN A 474 -21.30 -14.85 3.53
CA GLN A 474 -21.00 -14.49 4.93
C GLN A 474 -20.27 -15.60 5.69
N GLU A 475 -20.57 -16.87 5.40
CA GLU A 475 -19.89 -18.04 5.98
C GLU A 475 -18.43 -18.11 5.51
N ILE A 476 -18.21 -18.16 4.19
CA ILE A 476 -16.86 -18.24 3.61
C ILE A 476 -16.01 -17.00 3.91
N ALA A 477 -16.60 -15.80 3.96
CA ALA A 477 -15.93 -14.59 4.43
C ALA A 477 -15.49 -14.71 5.90
N SER A 478 -16.34 -15.27 6.77
CA SER A 478 -15.99 -15.53 8.17
C SER A 478 -14.78 -16.47 8.29
N ASP A 479 -14.73 -17.53 7.49
CA ASP A 479 -13.61 -18.49 7.50
C ASP A 479 -12.32 -17.93 6.91
N ILE A 480 -12.40 -17.15 5.83
CA ILE A 480 -11.27 -16.37 5.29
C ILE A 480 -10.68 -15.44 6.35
N VAL A 481 -11.53 -14.72 7.09
CA VAL A 481 -11.09 -13.80 8.14
C VAL A 481 -10.52 -14.54 9.37
N LYS A 482 -11.07 -15.71 9.74
CA LYS A 482 -10.46 -16.61 10.74
C LYS A 482 -9.05 -17.04 10.32
N LYS A 483 -8.85 -17.44 9.05
CA LYS A 483 -7.52 -17.73 8.50
C LYS A 483 -6.58 -16.52 8.59
N CYS A 484 -7.06 -15.29 8.41
CA CYS A 484 -6.24 -14.08 8.57
C CYS A 484 -5.83 -13.74 10.03
N ARG A 485 -6.30 -14.53 11.03
CA ARG A 485 -5.99 -14.41 12.47
C ARG A 485 -6.07 -12.98 13.06
N GLY A 486 -6.90 -12.11 12.49
CA GLY A 486 -7.09 -10.73 12.95
C GLY A 486 -6.01 -9.73 12.52
N LEU A 487 -5.09 -10.07 11.63
CA LEU A 487 -4.01 -9.16 11.18
C LEU A 487 -4.51 -8.20 10.08
N PRO A 488 -4.56 -6.87 10.31
CA PRO A 488 -5.13 -5.89 9.38
C PRO A 488 -4.58 -5.97 7.96
N LEU A 489 -3.25 -6.04 7.78
CA LEU A 489 -2.64 -6.13 6.44
C LEU A 489 -3.09 -7.39 5.69
N ALA A 490 -3.09 -8.54 6.35
CA ALA A 490 -3.54 -9.80 5.73
C ALA A 490 -5.02 -9.74 5.33
N ILE A 491 -5.87 -9.23 6.22
CA ILE A 491 -7.31 -9.02 5.96
C ILE A 491 -7.53 -8.12 4.74
N VAL A 492 -6.81 -6.99 4.68
CA VAL A 492 -6.90 -5.99 3.63
C VAL A 492 -6.41 -6.54 2.28
N SER A 493 -5.31 -7.28 2.26
CA SER A 493 -4.77 -7.89 1.04
C SER A 493 -5.68 -9.00 0.48
N VAL A 494 -6.24 -9.88 1.32
CA VAL A 494 -7.21 -10.90 0.85
C VAL A 494 -8.53 -10.25 0.43
N GLY A 495 -8.98 -9.21 1.14
CA GLY A 495 -10.15 -8.43 0.76
C GLY A 495 -10.01 -7.81 -0.63
N SER A 496 -8.93 -7.05 -0.88
CA SER A 496 -8.68 -6.48 -2.21
C SER A 496 -8.46 -7.54 -3.29
N LEU A 497 -7.78 -8.65 -3.00
CA LEU A 497 -7.63 -9.78 -3.93
C LEU A 497 -8.99 -10.36 -4.36
N LEU A 498 -9.92 -10.52 -3.41
CA LEU A 498 -11.26 -11.03 -3.70
C LEU A 498 -12.18 -9.97 -4.32
N SER A 499 -11.88 -8.67 -4.16
CA SER A 499 -12.60 -7.58 -4.85
C SER A 499 -12.49 -7.68 -6.38
N SER A 500 -11.37 -8.19 -6.90
CA SER A 500 -11.17 -8.41 -8.35
C SER A 500 -11.73 -9.74 -8.86
N ARG A 501 -12.35 -10.56 -8.00
CA ARG A 501 -12.92 -11.88 -8.36
C ARG A 501 -14.44 -11.80 -8.52
N LYS A 502 -15.00 -12.80 -9.22
CA LYS A 502 -16.45 -13.04 -9.20
C LYS A 502 -16.88 -13.33 -7.76
N GLN A 503 -17.78 -12.51 -7.22
CA GLN A 503 -18.28 -12.58 -5.85
C GLN A 503 -19.32 -13.70 -5.72
N ILE A 504 -18.88 -14.96 -5.85
CA ILE A 504 -19.68 -16.17 -5.74
C ILE A 504 -18.95 -17.23 -4.92
N ASP A 505 -19.70 -17.97 -4.11
CA ASP A 505 -19.19 -18.92 -3.12
C ASP A 505 -18.17 -19.95 -3.68
N PRO A 506 -18.37 -20.60 -4.84
CA PRO A 506 -17.40 -21.57 -5.36
C PRO A 506 -16.01 -20.98 -5.66
N VAL A 507 -15.96 -19.74 -6.16
CA VAL A 507 -14.70 -19.04 -6.47
C VAL A 507 -14.00 -18.62 -5.18
N TRP A 508 -14.75 -18.21 -4.17
CA TRP A 508 -14.21 -17.83 -2.87
C TRP A 508 -13.75 -19.06 -2.06
N LYS A 509 -14.45 -20.20 -2.17
CA LYS A 509 -14.03 -21.49 -1.60
C LYS A 509 -12.76 -22.02 -2.24
N GLN A 510 -12.58 -21.87 -3.56
CA GLN A 510 -11.30 -22.19 -4.21
C GLN A 510 -10.16 -21.36 -3.59
N MET A 511 -10.28 -20.03 -3.58
CA MET A 511 -9.25 -19.15 -3.00
C MET A 511 -9.00 -19.47 -1.51
N TYR A 512 -10.04 -19.79 -0.74
CA TYR A 512 -9.91 -20.19 0.67
C TYR A 512 -9.12 -21.49 0.86
N ASN A 513 -9.25 -22.46 -0.06
CA ASN A 513 -8.46 -23.69 -0.02
C ASN A 513 -6.99 -23.44 -0.39
N GLU A 514 -6.72 -22.43 -1.23
CA GLU A 514 -5.37 -21.98 -1.59
C GLU A 514 -4.67 -21.19 -0.45
N LEU A 515 -5.43 -20.51 0.43
CA LEU A 515 -4.88 -19.82 1.62
C LEU A 515 -4.13 -20.81 2.55
N PRO A 516 -2.85 -20.56 2.92
CA PRO A 516 -2.09 -21.44 3.82
C PRO A 516 -2.80 -21.74 5.14
N CYS A 517 -2.91 -23.04 5.47
CA CYS A 517 -3.64 -23.50 6.65
C CYS A 517 -2.87 -23.28 7.95
N GLU A 518 -1.61 -23.71 8.01
CA GLU A 518 -0.73 -23.51 9.16
C GLU A 518 0.64 -22.98 8.73
N LEU A 519 0.95 -21.79 9.22
CA LEU A 519 2.27 -21.19 9.26
C LEU A 519 2.43 -20.53 10.64
N GLU A 520 3.68 -20.32 11.05
CA GLU A 520 4.01 -19.56 12.26
C GLU A 520 3.47 -18.12 12.18
N LYS A 521 3.42 -17.43 13.32
CA LYS A 521 2.64 -16.19 13.46
C LYS A 521 3.11 -15.05 12.56
N ASP A 522 4.39 -15.02 12.20
CA ASP A 522 4.95 -14.03 11.27
C ASP A 522 4.89 -14.51 9.81
N ASP A 523 5.12 -15.81 9.53
CA ASP A 523 5.08 -16.37 8.17
C ASP A 523 3.69 -16.40 7.54
N GLN A 524 2.62 -16.42 8.34
CA GLN A 524 1.27 -16.43 7.79
C GLN A 524 0.94 -15.17 6.97
N VAL A 525 1.54 -14.02 7.30
CA VAL A 525 1.43 -12.80 6.49
C VAL A 525 2.15 -13.00 5.15
N ARG A 526 3.36 -13.56 5.15
CA ARG A 526 4.10 -13.89 3.91
C ARG A 526 3.32 -14.84 3.02
N GLY A 527 2.72 -15.89 3.60
CA GLY A 527 1.90 -16.86 2.87
C GLY A 527 0.66 -16.25 2.21
N ILE A 528 0.01 -15.29 2.87
CA ILE A 528 -1.13 -14.55 2.33
C ILE A 528 -0.71 -13.57 1.23
N LEU A 529 0.35 -12.78 1.47
CA LEU A 529 0.84 -11.81 0.48
C LEU A 529 1.45 -12.50 -0.76
N ASN A 530 2.02 -13.71 -0.60
CA ASN A 530 2.47 -14.55 -1.71
C ASN A 530 1.32 -14.82 -2.70
N LEU A 531 0.12 -15.16 -2.23
CA LEU A 531 -1.04 -15.37 -3.11
C LEU A 531 -1.46 -14.09 -3.83
N SER A 532 -1.43 -12.94 -3.14
CA SER A 532 -1.65 -11.63 -3.78
C SER A 532 -0.62 -11.34 -4.87
N TYR A 533 0.64 -11.75 -4.70
CA TYR A 533 1.71 -11.64 -5.71
C TYR A 533 1.56 -12.62 -6.88
N TYR A 534 1.23 -13.90 -6.63
CA TYR A 534 1.08 -14.89 -7.72
C TYR A 534 -0.14 -14.63 -8.60
N ASP A 535 -1.18 -13.95 -8.07
CA ASP A 535 -2.34 -13.50 -8.85
C ASP A 535 -2.08 -12.24 -9.71
N LEU A 536 -1.02 -11.48 -9.47
CA LEU A 536 -0.72 -10.32 -10.31
C LEU A 536 -0.53 -10.74 -11.78
N PRO A 537 -1.05 -9.99 -12.76
CA PRO A 537 -0.68 -10.16 -14.17
C PRO A 537 0.84 -10.14 -14.36
N SER A 538 1.36 -10.77 -15.42
CA SER A 538 2.80 -10.80 -15.72
C SER A 538 3.40 -9.39 -15.73
N ASP A 539 2.67 -8.48 -16.38
CA ASP A 539 3.07 -7.11 -16.67
C ASP A 539 3.21 -6.30 -15.36
N LEU A 540 2.33 -6.54 -14.38
CA LEU A 540 2.37 -5.91 -13.05
C LEU A 540 3.42 -6.54 -12.13
N ARG A 541 3.81 -7.80 -12.33
CA ARG A 541 4.83 -8.45 -11.47
C ARG A 541 6.20 -7.83 -11.63
N ASN A 542 6.63 -7.49 -12.84
CA ASN A 542 7.90 -6.77 -13.03
C ASN A 542 7.85 -5.39 -12.38
N CYS A 543 6.75 -4.66 -12.56
CA CYS A 543 6.53 -3.35 -11.95
C CYS A 543 6.64 -3.40 -10.41
N PHE A 544 6.01 -4.41 -9.79
CA PHE A 544 6.09 -4.65 -8.34
C PHE A 544 7.50 -5.07 -7.87
N LEU A 545 8.16 -6.00 -8.56
CA LEU A 545 9.50 -6.46 -8.19
C LEU A 545 10.54 -5.34 -8.34
N TYR A 546 10.41 -4.48 -9.34
CA TYR A 546 11.32 -3.35 -9.54
C TYR A 546 11.33 -2.38 -8.34
N CYS A 547 10.19 -2.22 -7.66
CA CYS A 547 10.12 -1.42 -6.43
C CYS A 547 10.96 -1.99 -5.27
N SER A 548 11.28 -3.30 -5.25
CA SER A 548 12.07 -3.89 -4.16
C SER A 548 13.57 -3.57 -4.25
N LEU A 549 14.04 -3.18 -5.44
CA LEU A 549 15.42 -2.73 -5.69
C LEU A 549 15.76 -1.44 -4.92
N PHE A 550 14.76 -0.60 -4.67
CA PHE A 550 14.90 0.65 -3.93
C PHE A 550 15.04 0.39 -2.42
N PRO A 551 15.56 1.34 -1.64
CA PRO A 551 15.61 1.23 -0.19
C PRO A 551 14.24 0.96 0.45
N GLU A 552 14.28 0.44 1.67
CA GLU A 552 13.12 0.40 2.56
C GLU A 552 12.60 1.82 2.83
N ASP A 553 11.28 1.97 2.93
CA ASP A 553 10.56 3.25 3.05
C ASP A 553 10.79 4.29 1.92
N TYR A 554 11.36 3.89 0.78
CA TYR A 554 11.51 4.78 -0.37
C TYR A 554 10.15 5.27 -0.90
N ASN A 555 9.95 6.59 -0.89
CA ASN A 555 8.79 7.26 -1.45
C ASN A 555 9.01 7.49 -2.96
N PHE A 556 8.19 6.83 -3.78
CA PHE A 556 8.13 7.02 -5.22
C PHE A 556 7.16 8.13 -5.58
N SER A 557 7.61 9.10 -6.39
CA SER A 557 6.69 9.95 -7.15
C SER A 557 6.01 9.10 -8.24
N LYS A 558 4.75 9.43 -8.59
CA LYS A 558 4.06 8.80 -9.71
C LYS A 558 4.84 8.96 -11.01
N GLU A 559 5.33 10.17 -11.30
CA GLU A 559 5.97 10.47 -12.58
C GLU A 559 7.25 9.65 -12.79
N ASP A 560 8.10 9.55 -11.77
CA ASP A 560 9.39 8.87 -11.92
C ASP A 560 9.21 7.36 -11.97
N LEU A 561 8.31 6.80 -11.16
CA LEU A 561 7.99 5.36 -11.20
C LEU A 561 7.37 4.94 -12.55
N VAL A 562 6.49 5.77 -13.11
CA VAL A 562 5.94 5.58 -14.47
C VAL A 562 7.05 5.64 -15.52
N ARG A 563 7.92 6.66 -15.48
CA ARG A 563 9.07 6.79 -16.40
C ARG A 563 9.99 5.58 -16.34
N LEU A 564 10.29 5.09 -15.13
CA LEU A 564 11.15 3.92 -14.91
C LEU A 564 10.52 2.65 -15.53
N TRP A 565 9.28 2.31 -15.21
CA TRP A 565 8.63 1.10 -15.77
C TRP A 565 8.45 1.15 -17.31
N VAL A 566 8.30 2.34 -17.88
CA VAL A 566 8.27 2.53 -19.35
C VAL A 566 9.68 2.39 -19.96
N ALA A 567 10.72 2.94 -19.31
CA ALA A 567 12.11 2.84 -19.77
C ALA A 567 12.65 1.40 -19.72
N GLU A 568 12.34 0.66 -18.65
CA GLU A 568 12.62 -0.78 -18.49
C GLU A 568 11.76 -1.68 -19.41
N GLY A 569 10.84 -1.10 -20.20
CA GLY A 569 10.05 -1.81 -21.20
C GLY A 569 9.01 -2.78 -20.64
N PHE A 570 8.73 -2.75 -19.33
CA PHE A 570 7.70 -3.55 -18.65
C PHE A 570 6.28 -3.19 -19.09
N VAL A 571 6.10 -1.96 -19.57
CA VAL A 571 4.80 -1.43 -20.00
C VAL A 571 4.78 -1.27 -21.52
N GLU A 572 3.65 -1.65 -22.12
CA GLU A 572 3.46 -1.60 -23.57
C GLU A 572 2.27 -0.72 -23.94
N ARG A 573 2.33 -0.15 -25.15
CA ARG A 573 1.23 0.62 -25.72
C ARG A 573 0.03 -0.29 -25.97
N LYS A 574 -1.05 -0.14 -25.20
CA LYS A 574 -2.29 -0.93 -25.35
C LYS A 574 -3.36 -0.11 -26.07
N GLY A 575 -3.60 -0.45 -27.35
CA GLY A 575 -4.55 0.26 -28.20
C GLY A 575 -4.10 1.70 -28.49
N ASN A 576 -4.99 2.67 -28.26
CA ASN A 576 -4.68 4.08 -28.46
C ASN A 576 -3.82 4.67 -27.32
N SER A 577 -3.96 4.15 -26.10
CA SER A 577 -3.31 4.70 -24.89
C SER A 577 -1.79 4.70 -24.99
N THR A 578 -1.12 5.64 -24.34
CA THR A 578 0.34 5.70 -24.28
C THR A 578 0.91 4.69 -23.27
N PRO A 579 2.20 4.31 -23.35
CA PRO A 579 2.83 3.49 -22.30
C PRO A 579 2.71 4.10 -20.91
N GLU A 580 2.78 5.42 -20.79
CA GLU A 580 2.64 6.17 -19.53
C GLU A 580 1.22 6.04 -18.95
N GLU A 581 0.18 6.18 -19.77
CA GLU A 581 -1.22 5.98 -19.34
C GLU A 581 -1.47 4.54 -18.87
N VAL A 582 -0.87 3.55 -19.53
CA VAL A 582 -0.95 2.14 -19.13
C VAL A 582 -0.18 1.90 -17.82
N ALA A 583 0.95 2.59 -17.61
CA ALA A 583 1.75 2.51 -16.39
C ALA A 583 1.03 3.16 -15.19
N GLU A 584 0.32 4.27 -15.38
CA GLU A 584 -0.56 4.85 -14.34
C GLU A 584 -1.70 3.89 -13.97
N GLY A 585 -2.23 3.15 -14.95
CA GLY A 585 -3.17 2.05 -14.71
C GLY A 585 -2.57 0.92 -13.85
N TYR A 586 -1.34 0.50 -14.14
CA TYR A 586 -0.64 -0.54 -13.36
C TYR A 586 -0.33 -0.07 -11.93
N LEU A 587 0.10 1.19 -11.74
CA LEU A 587 0.31 1.79 -10.43
C LEU A 587 -1.00 1.79 -9.62
N THR A 588 -2.09 2.22 -10.25
CA THR A 588 -3.43 2.25 -9.65
C THR A 588 -3.88 0.87 -9.20
N GLU A 589 -3.70 -0.17 -10.03
CA GLU A 589 -4.08 -1.55 -9.65
C GLU A 589 -3.16 -2.14 -8.57
N LEU A 590 -1.85 -1.87 -8.59
CA LEU A 590 -0.93 -2.29 -7.53
C LEU A 590 -1.29 -1.66 -6.17
N ILE A 591 -1.72 -0.40 -6.15
CA ILE A 591 -2.21 0.26 -4.93
C ILE A 591 -3.59 -0.29 -4.52
N HIS A 592 -4.51 -0.53 -5.47
CA HIS A 592 -5.83 -1.13 -5.17
C HIS A 592 -5.71 -2.52 -4.55
N ARG A 593 -4.74 -3.33 -5.02
CA ARG A 593 -4.37 -4.64 -4.44
C ARG A 593 -3.62 -4.54 -3.11
N ASN A 594 -3.26 -3.32 -2.67
CA ASN A 594 -2.38 -3.00 -1.54
C ASN A 594 -0.97 -3.63 -1.65
N MET A 595 -0.49 -3.84 -2.89
CA MET A 595 0.90 -4.25 -3.18
C MET A 595 1.86 -3.04 -3.16
N LEU A 596 1.31 -1.83 -3.30
CA LEU A 596 1.96 -0.56 -2.96
C LEU A 596 1.03 0.22 -2.02
N GLN A 597 1.61 1.03 -1.14
CA GLN A 597 0.89 1.92 -0.22
C GLN A 597 0.81 3.33 -0.82
N LEU A 598 -0.40 3.88 -0.90
CA LEU A 598 -0.59 5.30 -1.17
C LEU A 598 -0.09 6.14 0.01
N VAL A 599 0.69 7.18 -0.27
CA VAL A 599 1.22 8.13 0.71
C VAL A 599 0.51 9.49 0.55
N GLU A 600 0.45 10.03 -0.67
CA GLU A 600 -0.16 11.32 -0.98
C GLU A 600 -0.96 11.28 -2.29
N ASN A 601 -2.00 12.12 -2.35
CA ASN A 601 -2.72 12.45 -3.58
C ASN A 601 -2.40 13.88 -4.03
N ASP A 602 -2.59 14.16 -5.32
CA ASP A 602 -2.53 15.52 -5.87
C ASP A 602 -3.82 16.32 -5.61
N GLU A 603 -3.83 17.60 -6.01
CA GLU A 603 -4.98 18.51 -5.89
C GLU A 603 -6.25 18.00 -6.60
N LEU A 604 -6.12 17.02 -7.50
CA LEU A 604 -7.21 16.40 -8.26
C LEU A 604 -7.62 15.04 -7.68
N GLY A 605 -7.08 14.64 -6.52
CA GLY A 605 -7.38 13.38 -5.85
C GLY A 605 -6.77 12.13 -6.50
N ARG A 606 -5.80 12.30 -7.39
CA ARG A 606 -5.05 11.21 -8.06
C ARG A 606 -3.79 10.88 -7.27
N VAL A 607 -3.25 9.68 -7.45
CA VAL A 607 -1.99 9.25 -6.82
C VAL A 607 -0.85 10.24 -7.14
N ASN A 608 -0.21 10.80 -6.11
CA ASN A 608 1.01 11.62 -6.25
C ASN A 608 2.25 10.84 -5.78
N THR A 609 2.19 10.33 -4.55
CA THR A 609 3.32 9.67 -3.88
C THR A 609 2.88 8.31 -3.32
N CYS A 610 3.70 7.28 -3.49
CA CYS A 610 3.46 5.93 -2.96
C CYS A 610 4.75 5.29 -2.43
N LYS A 611 4.65 4.26 -1.59
CA LYS A 611 5.80 3.47 -1.13
C LYS A 611 5.52 1.97 -1.10
N MET A 612 6.58 1.16 -1.11
CA MET A 612 6.47 -0.28 -0.89
C MET A 612 6.56 -0.57 0.62
N HIS A 613 5.56 -1.22 1.20
CA HIS A 613 5.64 -1.64 2.60
C HIS A 613 6.73 -2.71 2.74
N ASP A 614 7.63 -2.54 3.71
CA ASP A 614 8.75 -3.41 4.05
C ASP A 614 8.41 -4.92 4.06
N ILE A 615 7.23 -5.36 4.52
CA ILE A 615 6.83 -6.79 4.49
C ILE A 615 6.60 -7.30 3.06
N LEU A 616 6.13 -6.44 2.15
CA LEU A 616 6.01 -6.74 0.72
C LEU A 616 7.38 -6.64 0.02
N ARG A 617 8.26 -5.75 0.49
CA ARG A 617 9.66 -5.67 0.03
C ARG A 617 10.44 -6.92 0.41
N GLU A 618 10.29 -7.41 1.65
CA GLU A 618 10.86 -8.67 2.16
C GLU A 618 10.21 -9.94 1.57
N LEU A 619 9.14 -9.79 0.77
CA LEU A 619 8.53 -10.85 -0.02
C LEU A 619 9.02 -10.85 -1.48
N ALA A 620 9.50 -9.70 -1.95
CA ALA A 620 9.96 -9.45 -3.31
C ALA A 620 11.50 -9.57 -3.47
N LEU A 621 12.20 -9.88 -2.37
CA LEU A 621 13.64 -10.17 -2.28
C LEU A 621 13.83 -11.64 -1.90
#